data_AF-A0A1G0EVM8-F1
#
_entry.id   AF-A0A1G0EVM8-F1
#
_cell.length_a   1.000
_cell.length_b   1.000
_cell.length_c   1.000
_cell.angle_alpha   90.00
_cell.angle_beta   90.00
_cell.angle_gamma   90.00
#
_symmetry.space_group_name_H-M   'P 1'
#
loop_
_entity.id
_entity.type
_entity.pdbx_description
1 polymer ?
#
loop_
_entity_poly.entity_id
_entity_poly.type
_entity_poly.pdbx_seq_one_letter_code
_entity_poly.pdbx_strand_id
1 'polypeptide(L)' 'MKRKNKLTIELPIEFIELCEADGVTPEIVLRGFIADVAGIMNWQSAPRADGYSSNGSDERDQAQAYYERVGYPHWHK' A
#
# COMPACT_ATOMS: atom_id res chain seq x y z
N MET A 1 -4.00 0.33 -23.88
CA MET A 1 -3.69 1.49 -23.00
C MET A 1 -2.25 1.38 -22.52
N LYS A 2 -1.42 2.42 -22.64
CA LYS A 2 -0.08 2.40 -22.03
C LYS A 2 -0.24 2.44 -20.50
N ARG A 3 0.39 1.50 -19.78
CA ARG A 3 0.42 1.49 -18.31
C ARG A 3 1.23 2.70 -17.83
N LYS A 4 0.69 3.45 -16.87
CA LYS A 4 1.42 4.52 -16.16
C LYS A 4 1.96 3.93 -14.87
N ASN A 5 3.28 3.99 -14.68
CA ASN A 5 3.94 3.46 -13.48
C ASN A 5 4.24 4.55 -12.44
N LYS A 6 3.76 5.78 -12.67
CA LYS A 6 3.88 6.92 -11.76
C LYS A 6 2.54 7.63 -11.65
N LEU A 7 2.13 7.88 -10.41
CA LEU A 7 0.94 8.64 -10.04
C LEU A 7 1.37 9.67 -8.99
N THR A 8 0.90 10.91 -9.11
CA THR A 8 0.98 11.92 -8.06
C THR A 8 -0.40 12.07 -7.45
N ILE A 9 -0.50 11.96 -6.13
CA ILE A 9 -1.75 12.14 -5.38
C ILE A 9 -1.54 13.27 -4.37
N GLU A 10 -2.54 14.15 -4.25
CA GLU A 10 -2.62 15.10 -3.13
C GLU A 10 -3.14 14.34 -1.91
N LEU A 11 -2.52 14.57 -0.75
CA LEU A 11 -2.89 13.87 0.49
C LEU A 11 -3.83 14.74 1.32
N PRO A 12 -4.93 14.19 1.85
CA PRO A 12 -5.81 14.90 2.76
C PRO A 12 -5.11 15.15 4.10
N ILE A 13 -5.45 16.25 4.78
CA ILE A 13 -4.80 16.64 6.05
C ILE A 13 -4.98 15.57 7.13
N GLU A 14 -6.13 14.90 7.14
CA GLU A 14 -6.46 13.83 8.09
C GLU A 14 -5.49 12.65 8.00
N PHE A 15 -5.01 12.32 6.78
CA PHE A 15 -4.03 11.26 6.61
C PHE A 15 -2.63 11.71 7.03
N ILE A 16 -2.30 12.98 6.81
CA ILE A 16 -1.03 13.57 7.24
C ILE A 16 -0.97 13.59 8.77
N GLU A 17 -2.00 14.11 9.43
CA GLU A 17 -2.10 14.18 10.89
C GLU A 17 -2.04 12.79 11.53
N LEU A 18 -2.69 11.78 10.94
CA LEU A 18 -2.59 10.38 11.38
C LEU A 18 -1.14 9.89 11.33
N CYS A 19 -0.44 10.12 10.21
CA CYS A 19 0.95 9.71 10.05
C CYS A 19 1.87 10.44 11.05
N GLU A 20 1.67 11.74 11.25
CA GLU A 20 2.43 12.56 12.19
C GLU A 20 2.25 12.08 13.64
N ALA A 21 1.01 11.77 14.04
CA ALA A 21 0.70 11.27 15.38
C ALA A 21 1.44 9.95 15.69
N ASP A 22 1.59 9.09 14.69
CA ASP A 22 2.26 7.79 14.80
C ASP A 22 3.77 7.85 14.47
N GLY A 23 4.30 9.01 14.11
CA GLY A 23 5.72 9.22 13.78
C GLY A 23 6.17 8.52 12.49
N VAL A 24 5.24 8.26 11.56
CA VAL A 24 5.52 7.66 10.25
C VAL A 24 5.32 8.68 9.13
N THR A 25 5.94 8.45 7.97
CA THR A 25 5.66 9.28 6.79
C THR A 25 4.51 8.67 5.98
N PRO A 26 3.69 9.49 5.29
CA PRO A 26 2.68 8.98 4.37
C PRO A 26 3.25 8.02 3.30
N GLU A 27 4.49 8.27 2.85
CA GLU A 27 5.18 7.42 1.88
C GLU A 27 5.42 6.00 2.40
N ILE A 28 5.81 5.84 3.67
CA ILE A 28 6.00 4.53 4.31
C ILE A 28 4.67 3.78 4.36
N VAL A 29 3.61 4.45 4.85
CA VAL A 29 2.28 3.84 5.00
C VAL A 29 1.72 3.40 3.65
N LEU A 30 1.76 4.29 2.64
CA LEU A 30 1.23 3.99 1.31
C LEU A 30 2.02 2.90 0.60
N ARG A 31 3.35 2.89 0.69
CA ARG A 31 4.16 1.82 0.10
C ARG A 31 3.90 0.47 0.75
N GLY A 32 3.77 0.43 2.08
CA GLY A 32 3.43 -0.79 2.81
C GLY A 32 2.08 -1.34 2.36
N PHE A 33 1.03 -0.50 2.39
CA PHE A 33 -0.30 -0.90 1.95
C PHE A 33 -0.34 -1.39 0.49
N ILE A 34 0.31 -0.66 -0.43
CA ILE A 34 0.40 -1.08 -1.85
C ILE A 34 1.11 -2.42 -1.97
N ALA A 35 2.20 -2.62 -1.22
CA ALA A 35 2.94 -3.88 -1.24
C ALA A 35 2.10 -5.04 -0.70
N ASP A 36 1.29 -4.79 0.35
CA ASP A 36 0.41 -5.79 0.94
C ASP A 36 -0.72 -6.19 -0.03
N VAL A 37 -1.43 -5.21 -0.60
CA VAL A 37 -2.47 -5.46 -1.62
C VAL A 37 -1.89 -6.17 -2.86
N ALA A 38 -0.68 -5.82 -3.26
CA ALA A 38 -0.02 -6.42 -4.42
C ALA A 38 0.63 -7.79 -4.13
N GLY A 39 0.59 -8.27 -2.89
CA GLY A 39 1.19 -9.54 -2.48
C GLY A 39 2.72 -9.58 -2.59
N ILE A 40 3.39 -8.43 -2.49
CA ILE A 40 4.85 -8.34 -2.64
C ILE A 40 5.53 -8.97 -1.42
N MET A 41 6.31 -10.04 -1.62
CA MET A 41 7.11 -10.66 -0.56
C MET A 41 8.58 -10.25 -0.66
N ASN A 42 9.16 -9.81 0.45
CA ASN A 42 10.57 -9.53 0.61
C ASN A 42 10.98 -9.69 2.07
N TRP A 43 12.27 -9.88 2.31
CA TRP A 43 12.83 -10.03 3.66
C TRP A 43 13.51 -8.74 4.09
N GLN A 44 13.53 -8.44 5.39
CA GLN A 44 14.29 -7.28 5.91
C GLN A 44 15.78 -7.38 5.56
N SER A 45 16.33 -8.59 5.48
CA SER A 45 17.71 -8.87 5.07
C SER A 45 17.95 -8.76 3.56
N ALA A 46 16.89 -8.65 2.76
CA ALA A 46 16.93 -8.53 1.31
C ALA A 46 15.86 -7.54 0.81
N PRO A 47 16.02 -6.23 1.12
CA PRO A 47 15.04 -5.21 0.76
C PRO A 47 15.00 -5.00 -0.76
N ARG A 48 13.84 -4.61 -1.28
CA ARG A 48 13.69 -4.23 -2.69
C ARG A 48 14.29 -2.84 -2.94
N ALA A 49 14.89 -2.66 -4.12
CA ALA A 49 15.47 -1.37 -4.52
C ALA A 49 14.42 -0.25 -4.70
N ASP A 50 13.16 -0.60 -4.97
CA ASP A 50 12.06 0.35 -5.15
C ASP A 50 11.36 0.74 -3.84
N GLY A 51 11.83 0.21 -2.70
CA GLY A 51 11.33 0.56 -1.37
C GLY A 51 9.97 -0.03 -1.02
N TYR A 52 9.36 -0.85 -1.89
CA TYR A 52 8.13 -1.57 -1.56
C TYR A 52 8.46 -2.79 -0.71
N SER A 53 7.75 -2.95 0.39
CA SER A 53 7.89 -4.10 1.27
C SER A 53 6.54 -4.40 1.90
N SER A 54 6.14 -5.67 1.90
CA SER A 54 4.98 -6.08 2.69
C SER A 54 5.27 -5.98 4.18
N ASN A 55 4.24 -5.71 4.97
CA ASN A 55 4.32 -5.65 6.42
C ASN A 55 4.23 -7.03 7.08
N GLY A 56 3.68 -8.04 6.38
CA GLY A 56 3.53 -9.40 6.92
C GLY A 56 2.48 -10.22 6.18
N SER A 57 2.33 -11.49 6.55
CA SER A 57 1.28 -12.36 5.99
C SER A 57 -0.11 -11.86 6.33
N ASP A 58 -0.32 -11.50 7.59
CA ASP A 58 -1.63 -11.15 8.12
C ASP A 58 -2.08 -9.80 7.55
N GLU A 59 -1.15 -8.88 7.32
CA GLU A 59 -1.40 -7.61 6.65
C GLU A 59 -1.78 -7.80 5.18
N ARG A 60 -1.13 -8.73 4.46
CA ARG A 60 -1.54 -9.09 3.09
C ARG A 60 -2.95 -9.65 3.05
N ASP A 61 -3.28 -10.56 3.96
CA ASP A 61 -4.61 -11.17 4.03
C ASP A 61 -5.67 -10.12 4.33
N GLN A 62 -5.41 -9.20 5.26
CA GLN A 62 -6.32 -8.10 5.59
C GLN A 62 -6.45 -7.07 4.47
N ALA A 63 -5.36 -6.70 3.83
CA ALA A 63 -5.36 -5.76 2.71
C ALA A 63 -6.14 -6.32 1.52
N GLN A 64 -5.95 -7.61 1.22
CA GLN A 64 -6.70 -8.32 0.18
C GLN A 64 -8.18 -8.43 0.53
N ALA A 65 -8.52 -8.77 1.79
CA ALA A 65 -9.90 -8.82 2.25
C ALA A 65 -10.60 -7.45 2.14
N TYR A 66 -9.91 -6.35 2.48
CA TYR A 66 -10.39 -5.00 2.25
C TYR A 66 -10.63 -4.74 0.75
N TYR A 67 -9.63 -5.03 -0.09
CA TYR A 67 -9.67 -4.79 -1.54
C TYR A 67 -10.83 -5.53 -2.21
N GLU A 68 -11.06 -6.77 -1.82
CA GLU A 68 -12.18 -7.60 -2.28
C GLU A 68 -13.53 -7.10 -1.76
N ARG A 69 -13.63 -6.78 -0.46
CA ARG A 69 -14.88 -6.33 0.16
C ARG A 69 -15.38 -4.99 -0.38
N VAL A 70 -14.47 -4.09 -0.75
CA VAL A 70 -14.83 -2.83 -1.45
C VAL A 70 -15.39 -3.12 -2.85
N GLY A 71 -15.08 -4.29 -3.42
CA GLY A 71 -15.58 -4.72 -4.72
C GLY A 71 -14.71 -4.26 -5.89
N TYR A 72 -13.45 -3.85 -5.66
CA TYR A 72 -12.55 -3.45 -6.74
C TYR A 72 -12.39 -4.52 -7.84
N PRO A 73 -12.33 -5.83 -7.55
CA PRO A 73 -12.31 -6.87 -8.59
C PRO A 73 -13.56 -6.93 -9.49
N HIS A 74 -14.63 -6.24 -9.09
CA HIS A 74 -15.93 -6.21 -9.76
C HIS A 74 -16.33 -4.80 -10.23
N TRP A 75 -15.47 -3.79 -10.06
CA TRP A 75 -15.81 -2.36 -10.24
C TRP A 75 -16.30 -1.98 -11.65
N HIS A 76 -15.92 -2.77 -12.65
CA HIS A 76 -16.29 -2.56 -14.05
C HIS A 76 -16.97 -3.79 -14.67
N LYS A 77 -17.43 -4.74 -13.83
CA LYS A 77 -18.24 -5.88 -14.26
C LYS A 77 -19.72 -5.54 -14.12
#